data_AF-A0A2E1Q9J9-F1
#
_entry.id   AF-A0A2E1Q9J9-F1
#
_cell.length_a   1.000
_cell.length_b   1.000
_cell.length_c   1.000
_cell.angle_alpha   90.00
_cell.angle_beta   90.00
_cell.angle_gamma   90.00
#
_symmetry.space_group_name_H-M   'P 1'
#
loop_
_entity.id
_entity.type
_entity.pdbx_description
1 polymer ?
#
loop_
_entity_poly.entity_id
_entity_poly.type
_entity_poly.pdbx_seq_one_letter_code
_entity_poly.pdbx_strand_id
1 'polypeptide(L)'
;MILKRSIILIALSITYYILGSLLSSFIIESKEIKISELEQKQKTVNEQFITAQILSQELDNVYNVFEENLATSAKDEKNKEASMEFLKYLTDVMEKYSIKLNQIIPDKKIKKGLLTKIPYTISFSCDYEKFGQFVNQLESADRIILVKEITMKNNIDNIKNSDESGDMEIEMEIETITINKSKTI
;
A
#
# COMPACT_ATOMS: atom_id res chain seq x y z
N MET A 1 -28.67 73.62 33.72
CA MET A 1 -28.04 73.57 32.37
C MET A 1 -26.99 72.46 32.24
N ILE A 2 -26.19 72.19 33.28
CA ILE A 2 -25.19 71.09 33.32
C ILE A 2 -25.80 69.69 33.16
N LEU A 3 -26.90 69.38 33.86
CA LEU A 3 -27.53 68.05 33.80
C LEU A 3 -28.02 67.66 32.38
N LYS A 4 -28.60 68.62 31.63
CA LYS A 4 -29.08 68.39 30.25
C LYS A 4 -27.92 68.10 29.28
N ARG A 5 -26.78 68.75 29.46
CA ARG A 5 -25.57 68.56 28.62
C ARG A 5 -24.91 67.19 28.86
N SER A 6 -24.89 66.72 30.11
CA SER A 6 -24.37 65.37 30.44
C SER A 6 -25.27 64.26 29.89
N ILE A 7 -26.60 64.42 29.95
CA ILE A 7 -27.55 63.46 29.36
C ILE A 7 -27.38 63.36 27.84
N ILE A 8 -27.18 64.49 27.16
CA ILE A 8 -26.93 64.52 25.71
C ILE A 8 -25.62 63.81 25.35
N LEU A 9 -24.55 64.01 26.13
CA LEU A 9 -23.27 63.33 25.90
C LEU A 9 -23.39 61.82 26.11
N ILE A 10 -24.11 61.37 27.14
CA ILE A 10 -24.34 59.94 27.38
C ILE A 10 -25.15 59.33 26.24
N ALA A 11 -26.21 60.01 25.78
CA ALA A 11 -27.02 59.54 24.65
C ALA A 11 -26.20 59.44 23.35
N LEU A 12 -25.31 60.39 23.10
CA LEU A 12 -24.41 60.38 21.94
C LEU A 12 -23.40 59.22 21.98
N SER A 13 -22.84 58.93 23.16
CA SER A 13 -21.91 57.81 23.34
C SER A 13 -22.62 56.45 23.17
N ILE A 14 -23.84 56.31 23.68
CA ILE A 14 -24.64 55.09 23.52
C ILE A 14 -24.99 54.88 22.04
N THR A 15 -25.42 55.92 21.34
CA THR A 15 -25.73 55.82 19.90
C THR A 15 -24.49 55.49 19.07
N TYR A 16 -23.34 56.07 19.38
CA TYR A 16 -22.08 55.71 18.73
C TYR A 16 -21.70 54.24 18.95
N TYR A 17 -21.84 53.74 20.18
CA TYR A 17 -21.57 52.33 20.50
C TYR A 17 -22.50 51.37 19.75
N ILE A 18 -23.81 51.68 19.70
CA ILE A 18 -24.80 50.86 18.98
C ILE A 18 -24.52 50.87 17.48
N LEU A 19 -24.24 52.03 16.88
CA LEU A 19 -23.90 52.13 15.45
C LEU A 19 -22.63 51.33 15.13
N GLY A 20 -21.58 51.48 15.94
CA GLY A 20 -20.32 50.77 15.77
C GLY A 20 -20.49 49.25 15.87
N SER A 21 -21.31 48.79 16.82
CA SER A 21 -21.61 47.36 17.00
C SER A 21 -22.38 46.77 15.80
N LEU A 22 -23.39 47.48 15.29
CA LEU A 22 -24.16 47.04 14.12
C LEU A 22 -23.31 46.98 12.85
N LEU A 23 -22.48 48.00 12.60
CA LEU A 23 -21.53 48.02 11.49
C LEU A 23 -20.52 46.87 11.58
N SER A 24 -20.01 46.60 12.79
CA SER A 24 -19.05 45.53 13.05
C SER A 24 -19.64 44.15 12.77
N SER A 25 -20.83 43.85 13.31
CA SER A 25 -21.51 42.56 13.07
C SER A 25 -21.76 42.36 11.57
N PHE A 26 -22.31 43.35 10.87
CA PHE A 26 -22.62 43.19 9.44
C PHE A 26 -21.38 42.93 8.56
N ILE A 27 -20.25 43.59 8.86
CA ILE A 27 -19.03 43.50 8.06
C ILE A 27 -18.19 42.26 8.40
N ILE A 28 -18.12 41.88 9.68
CA ILE A 28 -17.24 40.80 10.15
C ILE A 28 -17.92 39.44 10.00
N GLU A 29 -19.18 39.32 10.42
CA GLU A 29 -19.93 38.05 10.42
C GLU A 29 -20.07 37.48 9.01
N SER A 30 -20.34 38.33 8.02
CA SER A 30 -20.43 37.92 6.61
C SER A 30 -19.09 37.40 6.04
N LYS A 31 -17.96 37.93 6.53
CA LYS A 31 -16.63 37.45 6.14
C LYS A 31 -16.28 36.15 6.85
N GLU A 32 -16.62 36.01 8.13
CA GLU A 32 -16.40 34.78 8.90
C GLU A 32 -17.17 33.60 8.30
N ILE A 33 -18.44 33.80 7.95
CA ILE A 33 -19.25 32.77 7.26
C ILE A 33 -18.58 32.36 5.94
N LYS A 34 -18.17 33.35 5.13
CA LYS A 34 -17.51 33.09 3.85
C LYS A 34 -16.17 32.35 4.02
N ILE A 35 -15.39 32.68 5.04
CA ILE A 35 -14.15 31.99 5.36
C ILE A 35 -14.45 30.54 5.74
N SER A 36 -15.42 30.31 6.62
CA SER A 36 -15.83 28.97 7.03
C SER A 36 -16.33 28.12 5.85
N GLU A 37 -17.12 28.69 4.95
CA GLU A 37 -17.55 28.02 3.71
C GLU A 37 -16.37 27.69 2.79
N LEU A 38 -15.42 28.61 2.63
CA LEU A 38 -14.22 28.39 1.83
C LEU A 38 -13.30 27.32 2.44
N GLU A 39 -13.15 27.29 3.76
CA GLU A 39 -12.40 26.27 4.49
C GLU A 39 -13.04 24.89 4.33
N GLN A 40 -14.37 24.80 4.47
CA GLN A 40 -15.10 23.55 4.25
C GLN A 40 -14.94 23.07 2.80
N LYS A 41 -15.07 23.99 1.83
CA LYS A 41 -14.87 23.67 0.41
C LYS A 41 -13.44 23.22 0.13
N GLN A 42 -12.44 23.88 0.72
CA GLN A 42 -11.05 23.50 0.60
C GLN A 42 -10.81 22.09 1.15
N LYS A 43 -11.38 21.78 2.32
CA LYS A 43 -11.32 20.45 2.92
C LYS A 43 -11.89 19.38 1.98
N THR A 44 -13.10 19.60 1.45
CA THR A 44 -13.75 18.65 0.52
C THR A 44 -12.94 18.45 -0.76
N VAL A 45 -12.44 19.53 -1.37
CA VAL A 45 -11.62 19.44 -2.59
C VAL A 45 -10.30 18.72 -2.30
N ASN A 46 -9.69 18.94 -1.13
CA ASN A 46 -8.46 18.28 -0.73
C ASN A 46 -8.66 16.77 -0.51
N GLU A 47 -9.77 16.37 0.12
CA GLU A 47 -10.15 14.95 0.26
C GLU A 47 -10.32 14.29 -1.13
N GLN A 48 -11.04 14.95 -2.06
CA GLN A 48 -11.19 14.45 -3.43
C GLN A 48 -9.85 14.32 -4.16
N PHE A 49 -8.96 15.30 -4.00
CA PHE A 49 -7.63 15.27 -4.60
C PHE A 49 -6.79 14.10 -4.08
N ILE A 50 -6.76 13.90 -2.75
CA ILE A 50 -6.05 12.78 -2.13
C ILE A 50 -6.61 11.44 -2.63
N THR A 51 -7.94 11.29 -2.68
CA THR A 51 -8.57 10.07 -3.20
C THR A 51 -8.21 9.82 -4.67
N ALA A 52 -8.26 10.85 -5.51
CA ALA A 52 -7.88 10.73 -6.92
C ALA A 52 -6.40 10.36 -7.09
N GLN A 53 -5.52 10.91 -6.25
CA GLN A 53 -4.10 10.60 -6.25
C GLN A 53 -3.84 9.15 -5.83
N ILE A 54 -4.48 8.66 -4.76
CA ILE A 54 -4.39 7.26 -4.33
C ILE A 54 -4.85 6.33 -5.46
N LEU A 55 -6.01 6.62 -6.06
CA LEU A 55 -6.56 5.82 -7.16
C LEU A 55 -5.64 5.82 -8.40
N SER A 56 -5.07 6.97 -8.74
CA SER A 56 -4.09 7.07 -9.84
C SER A 56 -2.84 6.25 -9.54
N GLN A 57 -2.33 6.30 -8.31
CA GLN A 57 -1.16 5.54 -7.91
C GLN A 57 -1.44 4.03 -7.91
N GLU A 58 -2.63 3.59 -7.49
CA GLU A 58 -3.07 2.20 -7.63
C GLU A 58 -3.12 1.76 -9.10
N LEU A 59 -3.65 2.62 -9.98
CA LEU A 59 -3.67 2.34 -11.42
C LEU A 59 -2.25 2.23 -12.00
N ASP A 60 -1.35 3.11 -11.60
CA ASP A 60 0.06 3.09 -12.01
C ASP A 60 0.76 1.82 -11.50
N ASN A 61 0.49 1.40 -10.26
CA ASN A 61 1.01 0.15 -9.71
C ASN A 61 0.53 -1.06 -10.52
N VAL A 62 -0.77 -1.11 -10.85
CA VAL A 62 -1.33 -2.17 -11.69
C VAL A 62 -0.64 -2.18 -13.07
N TYR A 63 -0.45 -1.02 -13.68
CA TYR A 63 0.24 -0.89 -14.96
C TYR A 63 1.69 -1.40 -14.88
N ASN A 64 2.43 -1.03 -13.84
CA ASN A 64 3.81 -1.47 -13.63
C ASN A 64 3.90 -3.00 -13.46
N VAL A 65 3.01 -3.59 -12.66
CA VAL A 65 2.91 -5.05 -12.52
C VAL A 65 2.61 -5.70 -13.87
N PHE A 66 1.71 -5.14 -14.67
CA PHE A 66 1.44 -5.67 -16.01
C PHE A 66 2.66 -5.61 -16.93
N GLU A 67 3.33 -4.47 -17.03
CA GLU A 67 4.51 -4.30 -17.89
C GLU A 67 5.68 -5.18 -17.44
N GLU A 68 5.92 -5.29 -16.13
CA GLU A 68 7.00 -6.15 -15.61
C GLU A 68 6.75 -7.64 -15.84
N ASN A 69 5.49 -8.07 -15.93
CA ASN A 69 5.15 -9.47 -16.19
C ASN A 69 4.83 -9.75 -17.66
N LEU A 70 4.99 -8.76 -18.54
CA LEU A 70 4.77 -8.88 -19.97
C LEU A 70 6.07 -9.30 -20.68
N ALA A 71 6.06 -10.47 -21.30
CA ALA A 71 7.18 -10.94 -22.11
C ALA A 71 7.14 -10.31 -23.50
N THR A 72 8.28 -9.75 -23.92
CA THR A 72 8.44 -9.17 -25.26
C THR A 72 8.57 -10.26 -26.33
N SER A 73 9.07 -11.44 -25.96
CA SER A 73 9.17 -12.59 -26.86
C SER A 73 9.07 -13.94 -26.14
N ALA A 74 8.89 -15.02 -26.90
CA ALA A 74 8.87 -16.37 -26.35
C ALA A 74 10.22 -16.83 -25.75
N LYS A 75 11.32 -16.12 -26.01
CA LYS A 75 12.67 -16.38 -25.48
C LYS A 75 13.08 -15.43 -24.34
N ASP A 76 12.16 -14.56 -23.93
CA ASP A 76 12.37 -13.63 -22.82
C ASP A 76 12.80 -14.38 -21.55
N GLU A 77 13.65 -13.76 -20.74
CA GLU A 77 14.15 -14.34 -19.50
C GLU A 77 13.02 -14.64 -18.50
N LYS A 78 11.95 -13.83 -18.57
CA LYS A 78 10.71 -14.02 -17.80
C LYS A 78 10.03 -15.36 -18.12
N ASN A 79 10.18 -15.86 -19.35
CA ASN A 79 9.64 -17.13 -19.83
C ASN A 79 10.60 -18.32 -19.66
N LYS A 80 11.82 -18.11 -19.14
CA LYS A 80 12.78 -19.20 -18.93
C LYS A 80 12.39 -20.00 -17.70
N GLU A 81 12.34 -21.32 -17.87
CA GLU A 81 12.32 -22.26 -16.75
C GLU A 81 13.55 -22.01 -15.87
N ALA A 82 13.36 -22.06 -14.55
CA ALA A 82 14.43 -21.76 -13.59
C ALA A 82 15.11 -20.40 -13.85
N SER A 83 14.33 -19.32 -14.05
CA SER A 83 14.85 -17.95 -14.15
C SER A 83 15.81 -17.64 -13.00
N MET A 84 17.08 -17.41 -13.33
CA MET A 84 18.15 -17.14 -12.35
C MET A 84 17.88 -15.85 -11.58
N GLU A 85 17.30 -14.86 -12.26
CA GLU A 85 16.87 -13.60 -11.66
C GLU A 85 15.86 -13.81 -10.53
N PHE A 86 14.83 -14.65 -10.75
CA PHE A 86 13.83 -14.92 -9.73
C PHE A 86 14.38 -15.77 -8.58
N LEU A 87 15.21 -16.77 -8.88
CA LEU A 87 15.87 -17.57 -7.85
C LEU A 87 16.77 -16.71 -6.97
N LYS A 88 17.53 -15.80 -7.59
CA LYS A 88 18.37 -14.84 -6.87
C LYS A 88 17.52 -13.92 -5.99
N TYR A 89 16.42 -13.38 -6.51
CA TYR A 89 15.49 -12.58 -5.71
C TYR A 89 15.01 -13.34 -4.47
N LEU A 90 14.56 -14.59 -4.62
CA LEU A 90 14.12 -15.42 -3.50
C LEU A 90 15.24 -15.66 -2.48
N THR A 91 16.45 -15.98 -2.92
CA THR A 91 17.58 -16.21 -2.01
C THR A 91 18.01 -14.94 -1.29
N ASP A 92 18.06 -13.80 -1.98
CA ASP A 92 18.44 -12.51 -1.42
C ASP A 92 17.42 -12.07 -0.34
N VAL A 93 16.11 -12.30 -0.59
CA VAL A 93 15.04 -12.04 0.37
C VAL A 93 15.16 -12.96 1.59
N MET A 94 15.40 -14.26 1.38
CA MET A 94 15.56 -15.20 2.50
C MET A 94 16.78 -14.89 3.35
N GLU A 95 17.91 -14.51 2.74
CA GLU A 95 19.12 -14.11 3.44
C GLU A 95 18.90 -12.82 4.26
N LYS A 96 18.22 -11.82 3.68
CA LYS A 96 17.85 -10.57 4.37
C LYS A 96 17.09 -10.81 5.68
N TYR A 97 16.18 -11.80 5.70
CA TYR A 97 15.41 -12.16 6.90
C TYR A 97 16.02 -13.31 7.71
N SER A 98 17.24 -13.75 7.36
CA SER A 98 17.96 -14.84 8.03
C SER A 98 17.14 -16.14 8.11
N ILE A 99 16.41 -16.44 7.02
CA ILE A 99 15.61 -17.65 6.86
C ILE A 99 16.53 -18.79 6.38
N LYS A 100 16.45 -19.95 7.02
CA LYS A 100 17.25 -21.12 6.65
C LYS A 100 16.61 -21.80 5.45
N LEU A 101 17.14 -21.56 4.26
CA LEU A 101 16.68 -22.24 3.06
C LEU A 101 17.17 -23.69 3.02
N ASN A 102 16.25 -24.64 2.87
CA ASN A 102 16.58 -26.06 2.74
C ASN A 102 16.70 -26.43 1.25
N GLN A 103 15.68 -26.09 0.45
CA GLN A 103 15.63 -26.45 -0.97
C GLN A 103 14.74 -25.52 -1.79
N ILE A 104 15.12 -25.27 -3.05
CA ILE A 104 14.25 -24.69 -4.09
C ILE A 104 14.29 -25.60 -5.30
N ILE A 105 13.12 -26.06 -5.76
CA ILE A 105 12.97 -26.91 -6.93
C ILE A 105 12.10 -26.19 -7.96
N PRO A 106 12.68 -25.68 -9.07
CA PRO A 106 11.89 -25.20 -10.20
C PRO A 106 11.30 -26.39 -10.97
N ASP A 107 10.02 -26.31 -11.31
CA ASP A 107 9.35 -27.30 -12.15
C ASP A 107 9.19 -26.80 -13.60
N LYS A 108 8.73 -27.68 -14.49
CA LYS A 108 8.54 -27.41 -15.91
C LYS A 108 7.50 -26.32 -16.12
N LYS A 109 7.77 -25.42 -17.06
CA LYS A 109 6.81 -24.37 -17.41
C LYS A 109 5.54 -24.96 -18.01
N ILE A 110 4.41 -24.38 -17.63
CA ILE A 110 3.08 -24.75 -18.11
C ILE A 110 2.57 -23.58 -18.96
N LYS A 111 2.34 -23.82 -20.26
CA LYS A 111 1.74 -22.83 -21.15
C LYS A 111 0.24 -23.03 -21.22
N LYS A 112 -0.53 -22.00 -20.85
CA LYS A 112 -1.99 -21.97 -20.95
C LYS A 112 -2.44 -20.73 -21.72
N GLY A 113 -2.62 -20.89 -23.03
CA GLY A 113 -2.97 -19.79 -23.93
C GLY A 113 -1.85 -18.74 -24.00
N LEU A 114 -2.17 -17.50 -23.63
CA LEU A 114 -1.20 -16.39 -23.57
C LEU A 114 -0.36 -16.39 -22.29
N LEU A 115 -0.70 -17.20 -21.28
CA LEU A 115 0.01 -17.24 -20.01
C LEU A 115 1.07 -18.35 -20.00
N THR A 116 2.28 -18.01 -19.57
CA THR A 116 3.29 -18.96 -19.14
C THR A 116 3.29 -18.98 -17.61
N LYS A 117 3.16 -20.16 -17.02
CA LYS A 117 3.30 -20.38 -15.57
C LYS A 117 4.57 -21.17 -15.31
N ILE A 118 5.35 -20.78 -14.33
CA ILE A 118 6.57 -21.49 -13.92
C ILE A 118 6.43 -21.83 -12.44
N PRO A 119 6.19 -23.11 -12.09
CA PRO A 119 6.04 -23.54 -10.70
C PRO A 119 7.40 -23.67 -10.00
N TYR A 120 7.40 -23.47 -8.68
CA TYR A 120 8.52 -23.66 -7.79
C TYR A 120 8.03 -24.27 -6.48
N THR A 121 8.74 -25.28 -5.99
CA THR A 121 8.56 -25.82 -4.64
C THR A 121 9.71 -25.33 -3.77
N ILE A 122 9.42 -24.71 -2.64
CA ILE A 122 10.40 -24.11 -1.75
C ILE A 122 10.23 -24.71 -0.36
N SER A 123 11.32 -25.18 0.23
CA SER A 123 11.37 -25.73 1.58
C SER A 123 12.37 -24.95 2.40
N PHE A 124 11.95 -24.45 3.57
CA PHE A 124 12.79 -23.63 4.44
C PHE A 124 12.35 -23.75 5.90
N SER A 125 13.20 -23.30 6.81
CA SER A 125 12.93 -23.30 8.24
C SER A 125 13.08 -21.90 8.82
N CYS A 126 12.05 -21.43 9.53
CA CYS A 126 12.09 -20.14 10.23
C CYS A 126 11.01 -20.01 11.30
N ASP A 127 11.18 -18.99 12.13
CA ASP A 127 10.16 -18.51 13.08
C ASP A 127 8.93 -17.93 12.37
N TYR A 128 7.81 -17.86 13.08
CA TYR A 128 6.54 -17.35 12.55
C TYR A 128 6.62 -15.88 12.11
N GLU A 129 7.34 -15.04 12.85
CA GLU A 129 7.50 -13.63 12.51
C GLU A 129 8.28 -13.43 11.22
N LYS A 130 9.39 -14.17 11.05
CA LYS A 130 10.21 -14.15 9.83
C LYS A 130 9.43 -14.65 8.63
N PHE A 131 8.59 -15.68 8.82
CA PHE A 131 7.69 -16.14 7.78
C PHE A 131 6.71 -15.06 7.32
N GLY A 132 6.09 -14.32 8.26
CA GLY A 132 5.20 -13.20 7.92
C GLY A 132 5.93 -12.10 7.14
N GLN A 133 7.16 -11.76 7.55
CA GLN A 133 7.99 -10.79 6.83
C GLN A 133 8.34 -11.26 5.41
N PHE A 134 8.62 -12.56 5.23
CA PHE A 134 8.86 -13.16 3.92
C PHE A 134 7.65 -13.08 3.01
N VAL A 135 6.46 -13.47 3.50
CA VAL A 135 5.22 -13.39 2.73
C VAL A 135 4.91 -11.95 2.32
N ASN A 136 5.04 -10.98 3.23
CA ASN A 136 4.84 -9.57 2.90
C ASN A 136 5.80 -9.08 1.80
N GLN A 137 7.05 -9.55 1.81
CA GLN A 137 8.03 -9.19 0.79
C GLN A 137 7.71 -9.86 -0.56
N LEU A 138 7.14 -11.06 -0.56
CA LEU A 138 6.65 -11.70 -1.79
C LEU A 138 5.43 -10.98 -2.37
N GLU A 139 4.49 -10.54 -1.54
CA GLU A 139 3.31 -9.78 -1.98
C GLU A 139 3.67 -8.41 -2.55
N SER A 140 4.73 -7.79 -2.03
CA SER A 140 5.22 -6.48 -2.48
C SER A 140 6.05 -6.56 -3.76
N ALA A 141 6.25 -7.74 -4.35
CA ALA A 141 7.06 -7.90 -5.55
C ALA A 141 6.31 -7.43 -6.80
N ASP A 142 7.01 -6.75 -7.71
CA ASP A 142 6.44 -6.35 -9.01
C ASP A 142 6.13 -7.56 -9.89
N ARG A 143 6.73 -8.72 -9.61
CA ARG A 143 6.50 -9.98 -10.31
C ARG A 143 5.24 -10.67 -9.79
N ILE A 144 4.36 -11.12 -10.68
CA ILE A 144 3.17 -11.88 -10.30
C ILE A 144 3.58 -13.27 -9.81
N ILE A 145 3.40 -13.49 -8.51
CA ILE A 145 3.67 -14.74 -7.82
C ILE A 145 2.34 -15.27 -7.25
N LEU A 146 1.96 -16.47 -7.63
CA LEU A 146 0.79 -17.17 -7.11
C LEU A 146 1.22 -18.22 -6.11
N VAL A 147 0.83 -18.08 -4.85
CA VAL A 147 1.02 -19.13 -3.84
C VAL A 147 -0.12 -20.14 -3.95
N LYS A 148 0.21 -21.40 -4.20
CA LYS A 148 -0.75 -22.50 -4.35
C LYS A 148 -1.05 -23.17 -3.02
N GLU A 149 0.01 -23.56 -2.32
CA GLU A 149 -0.08 -24.33 -1.10
C GLU A 149 1.03 -23.92 -0.14
N ILE A 150 0.69 -23.89 1.14
CA ILE A 150 1.62 -23.64 2.25
C ILE A 150 1.39 -24.74 3.27
N THR A 151 2.40 -25.56 3.49
CA THR A 151 2.41 -26.59 4.53
C THR A 151 3.38 -26.18 5.62
N MET A 152 2.89 -26.07 6.85
CA MET A 152 3.70 -25.72 8.02
C MET A 152 3.75 -26.92 8.97
N LYS A 153 4.95 -27.40 9.25
CA LYS A 153 5.21 -28.49 10.20
C LYS A 153 5.91 -27.90 11.42
N ASN A 154 5.22 -27.95 12.55
CA ASN A 154 5.76 -27.49 13.82
C ASN A 154 6.26 -28.70 14.64
N ASN A 155 7.52 -28.66 15.08
CA ASN A 155 8.08 -29.69 15.95
C ASN A 155 7.64 -29.42 17.39
N ILE A 156 6.46 -29.92 17.75
CA ILE A 156 5.87 -29.83 19.10
C ILE A 156 6.78 -30.44 20.17
N ASP A 157 7.66 -31.38 19.81
CA ASP A 157 8.55 -32.06 20.75
C ASP A 157 9.62 -31.16 21.36
N ASN A 158 9.99 -30.05 20.69
CA ASN A 158 11.00 -29.10 21.19
C ASN A 158 10.42 -27.99 22.09
N ILE A 159 9.10 -27.78 22.08
CA ILE A 159 8.44 -26.68 22.81
C ILE A 159 8.41 -26.96 24.34
N LYS A 160 8.61 -28.20 24.77
CA LYS A 160 8.57 -28.57 26.20
C LYS A 160 9.78 -28.09 27.02
N ASN A 161 10.88 -27.68 26.38
CA ASN A 161 12.15 -27.42 27.08
C ASN A 161 12.75 -26.02 26.87
N SER A 162 12.15 -25.13 26.07
CA SER A 162 12.67 -23.77 25.84
C SER A 162 11.53 -22.76 25.68
N ASP A 163 11.64 -21.61 26.35
CA ASP A 163 10.73 -20.46 26.22
C ASP A 163 10.85 -19.73 24.85
N GLU A 164 11.73 -20.21 23.97
CA GLU A 164 11.92 -19.68 22.62
C GLU A 164 11.02 -20.41 21.61
N SER A 165 10.35 -19.61 20.76
CA SER A 165 9.57 -20.11 19.63
C SER A 165 10.51 -20.89 18.70
N GLY A 166 10.27 -22.19 18.56
CA GLY A 166 11.11 -23.03 17.69
C GLY A 166 10.91 -22.71 16.22
N ASP A 167 11.99 -22.88 15.43
CA ASP A 167 11.93 -22.85 13.97
C ASP A 167 10.89 -23.86 13.46
N MET A 168 9.98 -23.40 12.60
CA MET A 168 9.02 -24.26 11.91
C MET A 168 9.58 -24.65 10.55
N GLU A 169 9.29 -25.87 10.10
CA GLU A 169 9.59 -26.29 8.73
C GLU A 169 8.41 -25.97 7.83
N ILE A 170 8.67 -25.20 6.77
CA ILE A 170 7.67 -24.68 5.86
C ILE A 170 7.98 -25.17 4.45
N GLU A 171 6.98 -25.76 3.81
CA GLU A 171 6.97 -26.12 2.39
C GLU A 171 5.95 -25.24 1.69
N MET A 172 6.38 -24.57 0.62
CA MET A 172 5.54 -23.64 -0.15
C MET A 172 5.62 -23.97 -1.63
N GLU A 173 4.45 -24.06 -2.28
CA GLU A 173 4.33 -24.14 -3.72
C GLU A 173 3.94 -22.78 -4.29
N ILE A 174 4.77 -22.22 -5.16
CA ILE A 174 4.51 -20.95 -5.83
C ILE A 174 4.60 -21.08 -7.34
N GLU A 175 3.88 -20.23 -8.08
CA GLU A 175 4.02 -20.09 -9.53
C GLU A 175 4.31 -18.64 -9.89
N THR A 176 5.32 -18.40 -10.72
CA THR A 176 5.42 -17.10 -11.40
C THR A 176 4.56 -17.10 -12.66
N ILE A 177 3.89 -15.99 -12.92
CA ILE A 177 3.02 -15.83 -14.09
C ILE A 177 3.62 -14.80 -15.03
N THR A 178 3.75 -15.17 -16.30
CA THR A 178 4.20 -14.28 -17.37
C THR A 178 3.16 -14.23 -18.46
N ILE A 179 2.84 -13.03 -18.92
CA ILE A 179 1.89 -12.78 -20.00
C ILE A 179 2.70 -12.66 -21.29
N ASN A 180 2.41 -13.49 -22.29
CA ASN A 180 3.03 -13.37 -23.61
C ASN A 180 2.21 -12.42 -24.47
N LYS A 181 2.87 -11.46 -25.14
CA LYS A 181 2.21 -10.72 -26.22
C LYS A 181 1.77 -11.71 -27.30
N SER A 182 0.47 -11.66 -27.64
CA SER A 182 -0.04 -12.30 -28.85
C SER A 182 0.78 -11.80 -30.04
N LYS A 183 1.23 -12.71 -30.92
CA LYS A 183 1.75 -12.27 -32.21
C LYS A 183 0.64 -11.49 -32.90
N THR A 184 0.84 -10.19 -33.06
CA THR A 184 0.09 -9.41 -34.06
C THR A 184 0.37 -10.09 -35.40
N ILE A 185 -0.69 -10.64 -36.01
CA ILE A 185 -0.67 -11.15 -37.40
C ILE A 185 -0.43 -9.96 -38.32
#